data_AF-A0A8T0DQH6-F1
#
_entry.id   AF-A0A8T0DQH6-F1
#
_cell.length_a   1.000
_cell.length_b   1.000
_cell.length_c   1.000
_cell.angle_alpha   90.00
_cell.angle_beta   90.00
_cell.angle_gamma   90.00
#
_symmetry.space_group_name_H-M   'P 1'
#
loop_
_entity.id
_entity.type
_entity.pdbx_description
1 polymer ?
#
loop_
_entity_poly.entity_id
_entity_poly.type
_entity_poly.pdbx_seq_one_letter_code
_entity_poly.pdbx_strand_id
1 'polypeptide(L)'
;MNPARRVVITGMGVCSPIGNSVEHFWSNLLKGVSGIGNLSDDYSFLPCRVGGVISSDAYSSSLDQTKAYLAEHKCAVDMRFLSRASSFAIFAAQEALTQAGWKPTPLNNRFTAVSSRAGVHFGTGMSGIEEIVRTAESINARLYRGIGPYALTRCLPNMPAGIINRIWGLRGPCMAGNTACATGLHAIGDAYRMIQYGEADLMLAGGCEASICPWGVASFARIHALSTKYNDCPTKASRPFDVSRDGFTMSEGAGALVLQAWPPSPELSEYCGSSVKPIAEVIGYGRSGDAYNLVSPEPGGDGAYRSMTNALKDADVEDLNQVGHVNCHATSTPLGDEIELTAVSRLFATYADRPRDRSLPPIIVNSIKGHIGHLLGAAGAVESIYTALSVSRGQVVGNCNLHTPISKAVVEQVLQEHGSQSGVHNIQDCVDALETQVLLPTHEQPQLAFPESPQRRRIALTNSFGFGGTNGSLVIAEWKE
;
A
#
# COMPACT_ATOMS: atom_id res chain seq x y z
N MET A 1 25.15 -22.62 1.29
CA MET A 1 23.98 -21.87 0.79
C MET A 1 24.50 -20.57 0.22
N ASN A 2 24.10 -20.17 -0.99
CA ASN A 2 24.44 -18.83 -1.49
C ASN A 2 23.80 -17.78 -0.58
N PRO A 3 24.48 -16.66 -0.30
CA PRO A 3 23.85 -15.55 0.43
C PRO A 3 22.60 -15.08 -0.32
N ALA A 4 21.55 -14.72 0.43
CA ALA A 4 20.31 -14.20 -0.16
C ALA A 4 20.62 -12.94 -0.98
N ARG A 5 20.02 -12.81 -2.17
CA ARG A 5 20.25 -11.64 -3.04
C ARG A 5 19.60 -10.40 -2.44
N ARG A 6 20.32 -9.28 -2.45
CA ARG A 6 19.76 -7.96 -2.09
C ARG A 6 18.67 -7.59 -3.09
N VAL A 7 17.63 -6.89 -2.63
CA VAL A 7 16.48 -6.52 -3.45
C VAL A 7 16.23 -5.03 -3.36
N VAL A 8 16.44 -4.35 -4.48
CA VAL A 8 16.34 -2.90 -4.58
C VAL A 8 15.08 -2.47 -5.30
N ILE A 9 14.58 -1.29 -4.96
CA ILE A 9 13.52 -0.61 -5.69
C ILE A 9 14.18 0.26 -6.76
N THR A 10 13.90 0.00 -8.04
CA THR A 10 14.46 0.76 -9.17
C THR A 10 13.42 1.58 -9.94
N GLY A 11 12.14 1.34 -9.68
CA GLY A 11 11.05 2.10 -10.27
C GLY A 11 9.82 2.13 -9.37
N MET A 12 9.07 3.22 -9.43
CA MET A 12 7.84 3.44 -8.67
C MET A 12 6.79 4.09 -9.57
N GLY A 13 5.53 3.78 -9.34
CA GLY A 13 4.43 4.37 -10.08
C GLY A 13 3.15 4.41 -9.26
N VAL A 14 2.40 5.51 -9.39
CA VAL A 14 1.21 5.75 -8.58
C VAL A 14 0.06 6.34 -9.39
N CYS A 15 -1.14 5.90 -9.04
CA CYS A 15 -2.40 6.53 -9.45
C CYS A 15 -3.29 6.66 -8.21
N SER A 16 -3.66 7.88 -7.84
CA SER A 16 -4.37 8.15 -6.58
C SER A 16 -5.22 9.43 -6.69
N PRO A 17 -6.16 9.67 -5.77
CA PRO A 17 -6.98 10.88 -5.78
C PRO A 17 -6.19 12.19 -5.63
N ILE A 18 -4.94 12.12 -5.15
CA ILE A 18 -4.07 13.30 -5.00
C ILE A 18 -2.92 13.33 -6.02
N GLY A 19 -2.89 12.43 -6.99
CA GLY A 19 -1.82 12.42 -7.99
C GLY A 19 -1.74 11.14 -8.80
N ASN A 20 -1.57 11.30 -10.12
CA ASN A 20 -1.36 10.23 -11.10
C ASN A 20 0.10 10.17 -11.61
N SER A 21 1.01 10.65 -10.78
CA SER A 21 2.45 10.44 -10.90
C SER A 21 3.07 10.48 -9.50
N VAL A 22 4.20 9.81 -9.32
CA VAL A 22 4.95 9.76 -8.06
C VAL A 22 5.30 11.16 -7.56
N GLU A 23 5.76 12.05 -8.45
CA GLU A 23 6.14 13.41 -8.04
C GLU A 23 4.94 14.27 -7.64
N HIS A 24 3.82 14.17 -8.37
CA HIS A 24 2.63 14.93 -8.03
C HIS A 24 2.03 14.43 -6.72
N PHE A 25 1.93 13.11 -6.56
CA PHE A 25 1.52 12.46 -5.32
C PHE A 25 2.37 12.91 -4.13
N TRP A 26 3.70 12.83 -4.25
CA TRP A 26 4.63 13.26 -3.22
C TRP A 26 4.48 14.74 -2.87
N SER A 27 4.42 15.60 -3.89
CA SER A 27 4.24 17.04 -3.67
C SER A 27 2.95 17.36 -2.93
N ASN A 28 1.85 16.66 -3.25
CA ASN A 28 0.55 16.88 -2.61
C ASN A 28 0.48 16.32 -1.20
N LEU A 29 1.16 15.21 -0.90
CA LEU A 29 1.34 14.73 0.47
C LEU A 29 2.04 15.78 1.34
N LEU A 30 3.18 16.34 0.88
CA LEU A 30 3.92 17.36 1.64
C LEU A 30 3.12 18.65 1.86
N LYS A 31 2.19 18.97 0.95
CA LYS A 31 1.27 20.11 1.07
C LYS A 31 0.05 19.83 1.95
N GLY A 32 -0.12 18.59 2.43
CA GLY A 32 -1.29 18.21 3.23
C GLY A 32 -2.60 18.16 2.43
N VAL A 33 -2.54 17.93 1.12
CA VAL A 33 -3.74 17.86 0.26
C VAL A 33 -4.55 16.60 0.59
N SER A 34 -5.86 16.76 0.80
CA SER A 34 -6.80 15.64 0.89
C SER A 34 -7.50 15.42 -0.45
N GLY A 35 -7.48 14.19 -0.94
CA GLY A 35 -8.17 13.73 -2.13
C GLY A 35 -9.57 13.20 -1.86
N ILE A 36 -10.09 13.38 -0.65
CA ILE A 36 -11.44 12.93 -0.27
C ILE A 36 -12.46 14.02 -0.61
N GLY A 37 -13.47 13.64 -1.38
CA GLY A 37 -14.56 14.51 -1.80
C GLY A 37 -15.93 13.88 -1.58
N ASN A 38 -16.97 14.61 -1.97
CA ASN A 38 -18.32 14.06 -2.05
C ASN A 38 -18.42 13.06 -3.20
N LEU A 39 -19.15 11.97 -2.96
CA LEU A 39 -19.59 11.06 -4.01
C LEU A 39 -20.76 11.69 -4.78
N SER A 40 -21.06 11.15 -5.98
CA SER A 40 -22.17 11.63 -6.81
C SER A 40 -23.53 11.41 -6.13
N ASP A 41 -24.58 12.02 -6.69
CA ASP A 41 -25.96 11.88 -6.18
C ASP A 41 -26.48 10.43 -6.21
N ASP A 42 -25.84 9.55 -6.98
CA ASP A 42 -26.11 8.10 -6.98
C ASP A 42 -25.92 7.47 -5.60
N TYR A 43 -25.19 8.12 -4.69
CA TYR A 43 -24.92 7.65 -3.33
C TYR A 43 -25.83 8.31 -2.28
N SER A 44 -26.75 9.20 -2.68
CA SER A 44 -27.59 9.99 -1.77
C SER A 44 -28.46 9.15 -0.82
N PHE A 45 -28.79 7.92 -1.21
CA PHE A 45 -29.56 6.98 -0.38
C PHE A 45 -28.72 6.23 0.66
N LEU A 46 -27.39 6.39 0.65
CA LEU A 46 -26.45 5.71 1.53
C LEU A 46 -26.03 6.62 2.70
N PRO A 47 -25.71 6.03 3.87
CA PRO A 47 -25.26 6.81 5.02
C PRO A 47 -23.86 7.43 4.81
N CYS A 48 -22.99 6.77 4.03
CA CYS A 48 -21.69 7.30 3.62
C CYS A 48 -21.79 7.90 2.22
N ARG A 49 -21.39 9.17 2.07
CA ARG A 49 -21.49 9.95 0.82
C ARG A 49 -20.16 10.61 0.45
N VAL A 50 -19.05 10.10 0.99
CA VAL A 50 -17.70 10.65 0.79
C VAL A 50 -16.73 9.55 0.35
N GLY A 51 -15.74 9.90 -0.45
CA GLY A 51 -14.73 8.95 -0.93
C GLY A 51 -13.59 9.63 -1.71
N GLY A 52 -12.49 8.90 -1.87
CA GLY A 52 -11.35 9.30 -2.70
C GLY A 52 -11.51 8.77 -4.12
N VAL A 53 -12.01 9.60 -5.03
CA VAL A 53 -12.26 9.22 -6.44
C VAL A 53 -11.26 9.92 -7.35
N ILE A 54 -10.69 9.18 -8.29
CA ILE A 54 -9.88 9.77 -9.37
C ILE A 54 -10.85 10.38 -10.39
N SER A 55 -10.78 11.69 -10.62
CA SER A 55 -11.73 12.38 -11.50
C SER A 55 -11.70 11.82 -12.93
N SER A 56 -12.81 11.96 -13.66
CA SER A 56 -12.88 11.54 -15.07
C SER A 56 -11.84 12.24 -15.95
N ASP A 57 -11.51 13.49 -15.65
CA ASP A 57 -10.48 14.25 -16.36
C ASP A 57 -9.09 13.68 -16.09
N ALA A 58 -8.76 13.40 -14.82
CA ALA A 58 -7.49 12.80 -14.43
C ALA A 58 -7.34 11.39 -15.03
N TYR A 59 -8.41 10.59 -15.01
CA TYR A 59 -8.46 9.28 -15.65
C TYR A 59 -8.22 9.37 -17.17
N SER A 60 -8.93 10.27 -17.86
CA SER A 60 -8.84 10.42 -19.32
C SER A 60 -7.46 10.92 -19.73
N SER A 61 -6.89 11.87 -18.98
CA SER A 61 -5.54 12.38 -19.20
C SER A 61 -4.47 11.27 -19.05
N SER A 62 -4.52 10.50 -17.96
CA SER A 62 -3.61 9.36 -17.77
C SER A 62 -3.78 8.30 -18.86
N LEU A 63 -5.03 8.07 -19.28
CA LEU A 63 -5.32 7.14 -20.36
C LEU A 63 -4.69 7.56 -21.69
N ASP A 64 -4.84 8.82 -22.07
CA ASP A 64 -4.30 9.33 -23.33
C ASP A 64 -2.77 9.36 -23.31
N GLN A 65 -2.17 9.74 -22.18
CA GLN A 65 -0.72 9.65 -21.97
C GLN A 65 -0.23 8.20 -22.12
N THR A 66 -0.94 7.23 -21.55
CA THR A 66 -0.57 5.82 -21.67
C THR A 66 -0.69 5.31 -23.10
N LYS A 67 -1.77 5.66 -23.80
CA LYS A 67 -1.91 5.28 -25.22
C LYS A 67 -0.80 5.85 -26.09
N ALA A 68 -0.44 7.13 -25.89
CA ALA A 68 0.64 7.77 -26.61
C ALA A 68 1.98 7.06 -26.37
N TYR A 69 2.32 6.81 -25.10
CA TYR A 69 3.53 6.09 -24.72
C TYR A 69 3.61 4.68 -25.34
N LEU A 70 2.51 3.91 -25.31
CA LEU A 70 2.48 2.59 -25.93
C LEU A 70 2.63 2.68 -27.44
N ALA A 71 1.99 3.65 -28.10
CA ALA A 71 2.08 3.85 -29.54
C ALA A 71 3.51 4.19 -30.00
N GLU A 72 4.23 5.02 -29.24
CA GLU A 72 5.66 5.31 -29.46
C GLU A 72 6.52 4.05 -29.47
N HIS A 73 6.14 3.06 -28.66
CA HIS A 73 6.80 1.75 -28.57
C HIS A 73 6.17 0.68 -29.47
N LYS A 74 5.34 1.08 -30.46
CA LYS A 74 4.63 0.16 -31.38
C LYS A 74 3.81 -0.90 -30.65
N CYS A 75 3.29 -0.55 -29.48
CA CYS A 75 2.43 -1.36 -28.65
C CYS A 75 1.04 -0.71 -28.56
N ALA A 76 0.04 -1.51 -28.21
CA ALA A 76 -1.31 -1.03 -27.98
C ALA A 76 -2.00 -1.94 -26.96
N VAL A 77 -3.00 -1.39 -26.28
CA VAL A 77 -3.90 -2.12 -25.39
C VAL A 77 -5.33 -1.93 -25.86
N ASP A 78 -6.08 -3.04 -25.92
CA ASP A 78 -7.50 -2.98 -26.24
C ASP A 78 -8.29 -2.62 -24.97
N MET A 79 -8.70 -1.36 -24.92
CA MET A 79 -9.40 -0.76 -23.78
C MET A 79 -10.69 -1.48 -23.39
N ARG A 80 -11.31 -2.23 -24.31
CA ARG A 80 -12.57 -2.95 -24.03
C ARG A 80 -12.39 -4.06 -22.99
N PHE A 81 -11.17 -4.61 -22.91
CA PHE A 81 -10.81 -5.63 -21.92
C PHE A 81 -10.46 -5.05 -20.54
N LEU A 82 -10.34 -3.72 -20.41
CA LEU A 82 -9.90 -3.10 -19.18
C LEU A 82 -11.09 -2.72 -18.30
N SER A 83 -11.07 -3.18 -17.05
CA SER A 83 -11.83 -2.55 -15.98
C SER A 83 -11.14 -1.27 -15.54
N ARG A 84 -11.85 -0.42 -14.78
CA ARG A 84 -11.28 0.82 -14.21
C ARG A 84 -10.03 0.54 -13.36
N ALA A 85 -10.07 -0.50 -12.53
CA ALA A 85 -8.91 -0.94 -11.73
C ALA A 85 -7.73 -1.38 -12.60
N SER A 86 -8.00 -2.12 -13.69
CA SER A 86 -6.94 -2.54 -14.63
C SER A 86 -6.32 -1.35 -15.35
N SER A 87 -7.09 -0.31 -15.68
CA SER A 87 -6.52 0.92 -16.23
C SER A 87 -5.57 1.59 -15.25
N PHE A 88 -5.96 1.74 -13.96
CA PHE A 88 -5.07 2.29 -12.93
C PHE A 88 -3.77 1.49 -12.79
N ALA A 89 -3.87 0.15 -12.84
CA ALA A 89 -2.70 -0.72 -12.80
C ALA A 89 -1.72 -0.45 -13.95
N ILE A 90 -2.21 -0.23 -15.17
CA ILE A 90 -1.37 0.09 -16.33
C ILE A 90 -0.74 1.47 -16.19
N PHE A 91 -1.46 2.46 -15.66
CA PHE A 91 -0.92 3.81 -15.45
C PHE A 91 0.28 3.77 -14.46
N ALA A 92 0.09 3.12 -13.32
CA ALA A 92 1.15 2.93 -12.33
C ALA A 92 2.30 2.06 -12.87
N ALA A 93 2.00 0.97 -13.59
CA ALA A 93 3.03 0.10 -14.14
C ALA A 93 3.88 0.80 -15.21
N GLN A 94 3.26 1.64 -16.05
CA GLN A 94 3.99 2.44 -17.03
C GLN A 94 5.01 3.35 -16.37
N GLU A 95 4.60 4.10 -15.35
CA GLU A 95 5.50 5.01 -14.65
C GLU A 95 6.67 4.25 -14.02
N ALA A 96 6.37 3.16 -13.29
CA ALA A 96 7.37 2.37 -12.60
C ALA A 96 8.37 1.68 -13.55
N LEU A 97 7.88 1.03 -14.62
CA LEU A 97 8.74 0.34 -15.59
C LEU A 97 9.57 1.33 -16.42
N THR A 98 9.00 2.49 -16.76
CA THR A 98 9.76 3.55 -17.43
C THR A 98 10.93 4.02 -16.56
N GLN A 99 10.70 4.26 -15.27
CA GLN A 99 11.75 4.66 -14.33
C GLN A 99 12.83 3.58 -14.17
N ALA A 100 12.43 2.31 -14.17
CA ALA A 100 13.34 1.17 -14.12
C ALA A 100 14.02 0.84 -15.46
N GLY A 101 13.76 1.63 -16.52
CA GLY A 101 14.34 1.42 -17.85
C GLY A 101 13.75 0.27 -18.67
N TRP A 102 12.66 -0.35 -18.19
CA TRP A 102 11.99 -1.46 -18.87
C TRP A 102 10.91 -0.97 -19.84
N LYS A 103 11.10 -1.22 -21.14
CA LYS A 103 10.21 -0.70 -22.20
C LYS A 103 9.15 -1.72 -22.63
N PRO A 104 7.99 -1.28 -23.15
CA PRO A 104 7.01 -2.16 -23.78
C PRO A 104 7.61 -2.98 -24.93
N THR A 105 7.16 -4.21 -25.10
CA THR A 105 7.68 -5.12 -26.14
C THR A 105 6.59 -5.50 -27.15
N PRO A 106 6.72 -5.11 -28.43
CA PRO A 106 5.77 -5.45 -29.50
C PRO A 106 5.52 -6.96 -29.63
N LEU A 107 4.35 -7.34 -30.15
CA LEU A 107 3.90 -8.73 -30.33
C LEU A 107 4.81 -9.64 -31.15
N ASN A 108 5.61 -9.06 -32.05
CA ASN A 108 6.39 -9.78 -33.05
C ASN A 108 7.89 -9.91 -32.72
N ASN A 109 8.39 -9.28 -31.65
CA ASN A 109 9.81 -9.26 -31.32
C ASN A 109 10.05 -9.70 -29.87
N ARG A 110 9.58 -10.92 -29.56
CA ARG A 110 9.20 -11.26 -28.20
C ARG A 110 10.12 -12.26 -27.55
N PHE A 111 10.71 -11.77 -26.47
CA PHE A 111 11.22 -12.54 -25.34
C PHE A 111 12.71 -12.88 -25.43
N THR A 112 13.46 -12.24 -24.55
CA THR A 112 14.86 -12.56 -24.29
C THR A 112 14.96 -13.53 -23.11
N ALA A 113 16.16 -14.01 -22.82
CA ALA A 113 16.43 -14.71 -21.56
C ALA A 113 16.04 -13.84 -20.35
N VAL A 114 16.28 -12.52 -20.42
CA VAL A 114 15.91 -11.55 -19.38
C VAL A 114 14.40 -11.50 -19.15
N SER A 115 13.60 -11.54 -20.22
CA SER A 115 12.12 -11.57 -20.11
C SER A 115 11.63 -12.74 -19.25
N SER A 116 12.27 -13.91 -19.35
CA SER A 116 11.87 -15.12 -18.60
C SER A 116 12.22 -15.04 -17.10
N ARG A 117 13.05 -14.06 -16.72
CA ARG A 117 13.43 -13.77 -15.33
C ARG A 117 12.82 -12.46 -14.82
N ALA A 118 11.92 -11.85 -15.59
CA ALA A 118 11.19 -10.64 -15.22
C ALA A 118 9.70 -10.94 -15.08
N GLY A 119 9.14 -10.79 -13.88
CA GLY A 119 7.77 -11.19 -13.55
C GLY A 119 6.86 -10.06 -13.09
N VAL A 120 5.61 -10.42 -12.76
CA VAL A 120 4.56 -9.53 -12.25
C VAL A 120 3.84 -10.20 -11.08
N HIS A 121 3.73 -9.50 -9.95
CA HIS A 121 2.79 -9.84 -8.89
C HIS A 121 1.86 -8.66 -8.63
N PHE A 122 0.64 -8.69 -9.14
CA PHE A 122 -0.27 -7.54 -9.07
C PHE A 122 -1.70 -7.96 -8.77
N GLY A 123 -2.23 -7.50 -7.63
CA GLY A 123 -3.53 -7.93 -7.11
C GLY A 123 -4.58 -6.84 -7.01
N THR A 124 -5.79 -7.26 -6.66
CA THR A 124 -6.93 -6.41 -6.29
C THR A 124 -7.53 -6.95 -4.98
N GLY A 125 -8.04 -6.08 -4.12
CA GLY A 125 -8.70 -6.51 -2.88
C GLY A 125 -10.12 -6.93 -3.17
N MET A 126 -10.83 -6.08 -3.91
CA MET A 126 -12.11 -6.39 -4.53
C MET A 126 -11.99 -6.20 -6.04
N SER A 127 -12.61 -7.10 -6.82
CA SER A 127 -12.49 -7.04 -8.28
C SER A 127 -13.83 -7.19 -8.95
N GLY A 128 -14.06 -6.39 -9.99
CA GLY A 128 -15.17 -6.58 -10.92
C GLY A 128 -16.56 -6.29 -10.37
N ILE A 129 -16.72 -5.75 -9.15
CA ILE A 129 -18.03 -5.59 -8.51
C ILE A 129 -18.99 -4.81 -9.42
N GLU A 130 -18.58 -3.62 -9.86
CA GLU A 130 -19.42 -2.77 -10.71
C GLU A 130 -19.77 -3.46 -12.04
N GLU A 131 -18.80 -4.16 -12.63
CA GLU A 131 -18.97 -4.91 -13.88
C GLU A 131 -19.94 -6.07 -13.72
N ILE A 132 -19.85 -6.80 -12.61
CA ILE A 132 -20.74 -7.90 -12.26
C ILE A 132 -22.17 -7.38 -12.09
N VAL A 133 -22.35 -6.29 -11.33
CA VAL A 133 -23.68 -5.69 -11.09
C VAL A 133 -24.30 -5.21 -12.41
N ARG A 134 -23.59 -4.41 -13.20
CA ARG A 134 -24.06 -3.91 -14.50
C ARG A 134 -24.39 -5.05 -15.46
N THR A 135 -23.56 -6.09 -15.49
CA THR A 135 -23.77 -7.25 -16.35
C THR A 135 -24.98 -8.07 -15.90
N ALA A 136 -25.18 -8.25 -14.59
CA ALA A 136 -26.33 -8.97 -14.05
C ALA A 136 -27.66 -8.26 -14.37
N GLU A 137 -27.71 -6.93 -14.23
CA GLU A 137 -28.86 -6.12 -14.64
C GLU A 137 -29.16 -6.27 -16.14
N SER A 138 -28.11 -6.22 -16.97
CA SER A 138 -28.24 -6.38 -18.42
C SER A 138 -28.72 -7.79 -18.80
N ILE A 139 -28.26 -8.84 -18.11
CA ILE A 139 -28.76 -10.21 -18.28
C ILE A 139 -30.23 -10.32 -17.90
N ASN A 140 -30.65 -9.72 -16.79
CA ASN A 140 -32.07 -9.75 -16.39
C ASN A 140 -32.98 -9.07 -17.43
N ALA A 141 -32.49 -8.02 -18.10
CA ALA A 141 -33.23 -7.32 -19.14
C ALA A 141 -33.21 -8.01 -20.51
N ARG A 142 -32.10 -8.69 -20.87
CA ARG A 142 -31.83 -9.14 -22.26
C ARG A 142 -31.34 -10.58 -22.38
N LEU A 143 -31.39 -11.36 -21.30
CA LEU A 143 -30.86 -12.73 -21.20
C LEU A 143 -29.41 -12.80 -21.68
N TYR A 144 -29.07 -13.81 -22.48
CA TYR A 144 -27.72 -14.00 -23.03
C TYR A 144 -27.21 -12.81 -23.85
N ARG A 145 -28.08 -12.04 -24.51
CA ARG A 145 -27.68 -10.83 -25.27
C ARG A 145 -27.29 -9.66 -24.37
N GLY A 146 -27.54 -9.76 -23.06
CA GLY A 146 -27.18 -8.75 -22.07
C GLY A 146 -25.71 -8.77 -21.66
N ILE A 147 -25.01 -9.88 -21.87
CA ILE A 147 -23.60 -10.02 -21.50
C ILE A 147 -22.68 -9.89 -22.72
N GLY A 148 -21.73 -8.95 -22.65
CA GLY A 148 -20.73 -8.73 -23.69
C GLY A 148 -19.52 -9.66 -23.55
N PRO A 149 -18.70 -9.81 -24.61
CA PRO A 149 -17.55 -10.73 -24.62
C PRO A 149 -16.43 -10.33 -23.64
N TYR A 150 -16.45 -9.10 -23.11
CA TYR A 150 -15.42 -8.57 -22.21
C TYR A 150 -15.78 -8.68 -20.73
N ALA A 151 -17.01 -9.08 -20.39
CA ALA A 151 -17.48 -9.09 -19.01
C ALA A 151 -16.56 -9.93 -18.11
N LEU A 152 -16.23 -11.16 -18.52
CA LEU A 152 -15.33 -12.03 -17.76
C LEU A 152 -13.95 -11.40 -17.54
N THR A 153 -13.35 -10.88 -18.60
CA THR A 153 -12.01 -10.26 -18.54
C THR A 153 -11.96 -8.97 -17.72
N ARG A 154 -13.10 -8.31 -17.50
CA ARG A 154 -13.14 -7.11 -16.64
C ARG A 154 -13.37 -7.47 -15.16
N CYS A 155 -13.76 -8.70 -14.86
CA CYS A 155 -14.09 -9.14 -13.50
C CYS A 155 -13.02 -10.02 -12.84
N LEU A 156 -12.13 -10.62 -13.63
CA LEU A 156 -11.13 -11.55 -13.12
C LEU A 156 -10.03 -10.80 -12.32
N PRO A 157 -9.77 -11.17 -11.04
CA PRO A 157 -8.80 -10.47 -10.19
C PRO A 157 -7.36 -10.46 -10.70
N ASN A 158 -6.99 -11.43 -11.55
CA ASN A 158 -5.64 -11.57 -12.11
C ASN A 158 -5.40 -10.77 -13.40
N MET A 159 -6.43 -10.11 -13.93
CA MET A 159 -6.34 -9.40 -15.20
C MET A 159 -5.35 -8.24 -15.19
N PRO A 160 -5.23 -7.42 -14.12
CA PRO A 160 -4.17 -6.41 -14.03
C PRO A 160 -2.77 -6.99 -14.29
N ALA A 161 -2.41 -8.08 -13.60
CA ALA A 161 -1.12 -8.75 -13.80
C ALA A 161 -0.94 -9.28 -15.23
N GLY A 162 -1.97 -9.93 -15.78
CA GLY A 162 -1.95 -10.48 -17.14
C GLY A 162 -1.89 -9.41 -18.24
N ILE A 163 -2.47 -8.24 -18.02
CA ILE A 163 -2.40 -7.14 -18.99
C ILE A 163 -1.00 -6.50 -18.95
N ILE A 164 -0.46 -6.25 -17.76
CA ILE A 164 0.90 -5.72 -17.60
C ILE A 164 1.93 -6.67 -18.22
N ASN A 165 1.86 -7.97 -17.92
CA ASN A 165 2.82 -8.94 -18.46
C ASN A 165 2.84 -8.93 -20.00
N ARG A 166 1.66 -8.72 -20.61
CA ARG A 166 1.47 -8.79 -22.06
C ARG A 166 2.00 -7.55 -22.75
N ILE A 167 1.83 -6.38 -22.13
CA ILE A 167 2.28 -5.09 -22.66
C ILE A 167 3.82 -5.00 -22.58
N TRP A 168 4.40 -5.38 -21.44
CA TRP A 168 5.84 -5.22 -21.18
C TRP A 168 6.68 -6.47 -21.43
N GLY A 169 6.08 -7.59 -21.82
CA GLY A 169 6.83 -8.81 -22.16
C GLY A 169 7.48 -9.49 -20.96
N LEU A 170 6.88 -9.36 -19.78
CA LEU A 170 7.34 -9.97 -18.53
C LEU A 170 6.89 -11.45 -18.51
N ARG A 171 7.84 -12.39 -18.51
CA ARG A 171 7.57 -13.84 -18.65
C ARG A 171 8.02 -14.70 -17.48
N GLY A 172 8.57 -14.08 -16.44
CA GLY A 172 8.81 -14.72 -15.16
C GLY A 172 7.50 -15.00 -14.40
N PRO A 173 7.57 -15.18 -13.08
CA PRO A 173 6.39 -15.41 -12.23
C PRO A 173 5.30 -14.37 -12.49
N CYS A 174 4.07 -14.82 -12.73
CA CYS A 174 2.92 -13.96 -12.99
C CYS A 174 1.76 -14.35 -12.06
N MET A 175 1.55 -13.57 -11.00
CA MET A 175 0.58 -13.88 -9.95
C MET A 175 -0.31 -12.70 -9.58
N ALA A 176 -1.45 -13.01 -8.98
CA ALA A 176 -2.37 -12.04 -8.40
C ALA A 176 -2.93 -12.63 -7.10
N GLY A 177 -2.24 -12.37 -5.99
CA GLY A 177 -2.73 -12.69 -4.65
C GLY A 177 -3.89 -11.78 -4.25
N ASN A 178 -4.72 -12.26 -3.31
CA ASN A 178 -5.75 -11.45 -2.65
C ASN A 178 -5.68 -11.73 -1.15
N THR A 179 -5.30 -10.71 -0.40
CA THR A 179 -5.28 -10.68 1.07
C THR A 179 -5.99 -9.42 1.56
N ALA A 180 -7.14 -9.14 0.92
CA ALA A 180 -7.94 -7.95 1.14
C ALA A 180 -7.07 -6.68 1.07
N CYS A 181 -7.08 -5.85 2.11
CA CYS A 181 -6.34 -4.60 2.17
C CYS A 181 -4.81 -4.77 2.19
N ALA A 182 -4.31 -5.95 2.57
CA ALA A 182 -2.89 -6.27 2.58
C ALA A 182 -2.34 -6.67 1.19
N THR A 183 -3.20 -6.82 0.18
CA THR A 183 -2.86 -7.38 -1.15
C THR A 183 -1.63 -6.73 -1.78
N GLY A 184 -1.60 -5.40 -1.91
CA GLY A 184 -0.49 -4.71 -2.54
C GLY A 184 0.84 -4.85 -1.79
N LEU A 185 0.82 -4.88 -0.45
CA LEU A 185 2.01 -5.09 0.36
C LEU A 185 2.50 -6.53 0.26
N HIS A 186 1.59 -7.51 0.35
CA HIS A 186 1.96 -8.91 0.21
C HIS A 186 2.52 -9.23 -1.18
N ALA A 187 1.99 -8.61 -2.22
CA ALA A 187 2.54 -8.71 -3.58
C ALA A 187 4.01 -8.25 -3.65
N ILE A 188 4.33 -7.12 -3.00
CA ILE A 188 5.71 -6.60 -2.91
C ILE A 188 6.60 -7.55 -2.10
N GLY A 189 6.12 -8.01 -0.94
CA GLY A 189 6.87 -8.93 -0.09
C GLY A 189 7.10 -10.30 -0.74
N ASP A 190 6.14 -10.84 -1.49
CA ASP A 190 6.30 -12.09 -2.22
C ASP A 190 7.25 -11.93 -3.41
N ALA A 191 7.18 -10.80 -4.13
CA ALA A 191 8.16 -10.46 -5.16
C ALA A 191 9.59 -10.31 -4.59
N TYR A 192 9.72 -9.73 -3.39
CA TYR A 192 10.98 -9.69 -2.64
C TYR A 192 11.53 -11.11 -2.39
N ARG A 193 10.69 -12.05 -1.90
CA ARG A 193 11.09 -13.46 -1.73
C ARG A 193 11.47 -14.14 -3.04
N MET A 194 10.67 -13.99 -4.10
CA MET A 194 10.96 -14.57 -5.42
C MET A 194 12.35 -14.14 -5.92
N ILE A 195 12.73 -12.88 -5.70
CA ILE A 195 14.07 -12.40 -6.04
C ILE A 195 15.12 -12.97 -5.09
N GLN A 196 14.91 -12.96 -3.76
CA GLN A 196 15.87 -13.54 -2.82
C GLN A 196 16.21 -15.01 -3.13
N TYR A 197 15.20 -15.80 -3.51
CA TYR A 197 15.32 -17.24 -3.78
C TYR A 197 15.72 -17.61 -5.22
N GLY A 198 15.93 -16.63 -6.11
CA GLY A 198 16.44 -16.93 -7.45
C GLY A 198 15.36 -17.14 -8.54
N GLU A 199 14.08 -17.01 -8.22
CA GLU A 199 12.96 -17.26 -9.15
C GLU A 199 12.85 -16.18 -10.24
N ALA A 200 13.18 -14.93 -9.91
CA ALA A 200 13.17 -13.79 -10.83
C ALA A 200 14.34 -12.84 -10.54
N ASP A 201 14.81 -12.08 -11.52
CA ASP A 201 15.79 -11.00 -11.34
C ASP A 201 15.12 -9.63 -11.26
N LEU A 202 13.90 -9.52 -11.80
CA LEU A 202 13.08 -8.32 -11.76
C LEU A 202 11.62 -8.71 -11.52
N MET A 203 10.92 -7.98 -10.66
CA MET A 203 9.50 -8.16 -10.41
C MET A 203 8.82 -6.79 -10.39
N LEU A 204 7.78 -6.62 -11.21
CA LEU A 204 6.82 -5.55 -10.96
C LEU A 204 5.79 -6.06 -9.94
N ALA A 205 5.65 -5.36 -8.82
CA ALA A 205 4.77 -5.77 -7.74
C ALA A 205 3.88 -4.62 -7.26
N GLY A 206 2.65 -4.94 -6.86
CA GLY A 206 1.73 -3.93 -6.31
C GLY A 206 0.27 -4.34 -6.30
N GLY A 207 -0.61 -3.35 -6.34
CA GLY A 207 -2.05 -3.56 -6.32
C GLY A 207 -2.84 -2.38 -6.89
N CYS A 208 -4.07 -2.65 -7.30
CA CYS A 208 -5.04 -1.66 -7.77
C CYS A 208 -6.41 -1.89 -7.15
N GLU A 209 -7.24 -0.84 -7.16
CA GLU A 209 -8.59 -0.87 -6.65
C GLU A 209 -9.47 0.17 -7.36
N ALA A 210 -10.73 -0.18 -7.64
CA ALA A 210 -11.73 0.74 -8.19
C ALA A 210 -13.14 0.33 -7.77
N SER A 211 -13.33 0.12 -6.46
CA SER A 211 -14.56 -0.45 -5.90
C SER A 211 -15.55 0.58 -5.34
N ILE A 212 -15.37 1.87 -5.66
CA ILE A 212 -16.34 2.92 -5.34
C ILE A 212 -17.52 2.80 -6.31
N CYS A 213 -18.49 1.98 -5.92
CA CYS A 213 -19.78 1.80 -6.58
C CYS A 213 -20.87 1.70 -5.49
N PRO A 214 -22.16 1.92 -5.83
CA PRO A 214 -23.24 1.88 -4.83
C PRO A 214 -23.26 0.60 -4.00
N TRP A 215 -23.01 -0.57 -4.63
CA TRP A 215 -22.94 -1.84 -3.92
C TRP A 215 -21.77 -1.90 -2.92
N GLY A 216 -20.58 -1.45 -3.33
CA GLY A 216 -19.37 -1.46 -2.49
C GLY A 216 -19.54 -0.56 -1.26
N VAL A 217 -19.99 0.68 -1.48
CA VAL A 217 -20.25 1.64 -0.39
C VAL A 217 -21.36 1.14 0.53
N ALA A 218 -22.46 0.61 -0.01
CA ALA A 218 -23.52 0.02 0.79
C ALA A 218 -23.02 -1.14 1.65
N SER A 219 -22.22 -2.04 1.09
CA SER A 219 -21.75 -3.24 1.80
C SER A 219 -20.91 -2.90 3.02
N PHE A 220 -19.96 -1.95 2.90
CA PHE A 220 -19.17 -1.50 4.06
C PHE A 220 -19.98 -0.64 5.02
N ALA A 221 -20.92 0.18 4.53
CA ALA A 221 -21.83 0.94 5.38
C ALA A 221 -22.71 0.03 6.24
N ARG A 222 -23.17 -1.11 5.70
CA ARG A 222 -24.02 -2.08 6.39
C ARG A 222 -23.33 -2.79 7.55
N ILE A 223 -22.00 -2.88 7.52
CA ILE A 223 -21.19 -3.41 8.63
C ILE A 223 -20.57 -2.30 9.49
N HIS A 224 -21.04 -1.05 9.31
CA HIS A 224 -20.57 0.13 10.06
C HIS A 224 -19.06 0.39 9.98
N ALA A 225 -18.43 0.03 8.86
CA ALA A 225 -16.98 0.22 8.68
C ALA A 225 -16.61 1.59 8.08
N LEU A 226 -17.58 2.30 7.48
CA LEU A 226 -17.34 3.58 6.81
C LEU A 226 -17.55 4.79 7.70
N SER A 227 -16.80 5.85 7.45
CA SER A 227 -17.07 7.17 8.00
C SER A 227 -18.40 7.72 7.48
N THR A 228 -19.25 8.22 8.37
CA THR A 228 -20.58 8.75 8.04
C THR A 228 -20.86 10.12 8.65
N LYS A 229 -20.13 10.51 9.70
CA LYS A 229 -20.29 11.81 10.39
C LYS A 229 -19.75 13.00 9.61
N TYR A 230 -18.91 12.78 8.60
CA TYR A 230 -18.18 13.83 7.89
C TYR A 230 -18.66 14.08 6.47
N ASN A 231 -19.90 13.71 6.15
CA ASN A 231 -20.50 13.97 4.84
C ASN A 231 -20.50 15.47 4.46
N ASP A 232 -20.65 16.37 5.43
CA ASP A 232 -20.68 17.82 5.18
C ASP A 232 -19.27 18.46 5.16
N CYS A 233 -18.23 17.68 5.48
CA CYS A 233 -16.83 18.12 5.45
C CYS A 233 -15.91 16.97 4.98
N PRO A 234 -16.06 16.54 3.70
CA PRO A 234 -15.45 15.32 3.17
C PRO A 234 -13.93 15.24 3.37
N THR A 235 -13.22 16.35 3.20
CA THR A 235 -11.76 16.42 3.38
C THR A 235 -11.30 16.04 4.79
N LYS A 236 -12.21 16.03 5.77
CA LYS A 236 -11.96 15.63 7.16
C LYS A 236 -12.37 14.19 7.48
N ALA A 237 -12.95 13.44 6.55
CA ALA A 237 -13.57 12.15 6.85
C ALA A 237 -12.57 11.07 7.30
N SER A 238 -11.43 10.96 6.60
CA SER A 238 -10.34 10.08 7.01
C SER A 238 -9.42 10.81 7.98
N ARG A 239 -9.30 10.29 9.20
CA ARG A 239 -8.58 10.88 10.33
C ARG A 239 -7.89 9.80 11.18
N PRO A 240 -6.84 9.14 10.64
CA PRO A 240 -6.12 8.11 11.37
C PRO A 240 -5.66 8.60 12.75
N PHE A 241 -5.85 7.76 13.77
CA PHE A 241 -5.49 8.01 15.17
C PHE A 241 -6.21 9.16 15.87
N ASP A 242 -7.16 9.84 15.23
CA ASP A 242 -7.91 10.91 15.88
C ASP A 242 -9.03 10.33 16.76
N VAL A 243 -9.24 10.86 17.97
CA VAL A 243 -10.30 10.40 18.89
C VAL A 243 -11.70 10.50 18.30
N SER A 244 -11.92 11.37 17.30
CA SER A 244 -13.23 11.59 16.68
C SER A 244 -13.48 10.73 15.43
N ARG A 245 -12.55 9.84 15.07
CA ARG A 245 -12.70 8.89 13.95
C ARG A 245 -13.93 7.99 14.13
N ASP A 246 -14.61 7.66 13.02
CA ASP A 246 -15.86 6.89 13.04
C ASP A 246 -15.92 5.76 12.00
N GLY A 247 -14.83 5.53 11.26
CA GLY A 247 -14.76 4.55 10.19
C GLY A 247 -13.82 5.00 9.08
N PHE A 248 -13.49 4.09 8.17
CA PHE A 248 -12.60 4.41 7.06
C PHE A 248 -13.34 5.10 5.92
N THR A 249 -12.59 5.82 5.08
CA THR A 249 -13.13 6.43 3.86
C THR A 249 -12.65 5.64 2.65
N MET A 250 -13.55 5.08 1.85
CA MET A 250 -13.18 4.32 0.64
C MET A 250 -12.47 5.20 -0.38
N SER A 251 -11.49 4.61 -1.08
CA SER A 251 -10.73 5.27 -2.13
C SER A 251 -10.38 4.28 -3.25
N GLU A 252 -9.95 4.80 -4.39
CA GLU A 252 -9.50 4.04 -5.55
C GLU A 252 -8.11 4.46 -6.04
N GLY A 253 -7.45 3.60 -6.80
CA GLY A 253 -6.14 3.89 -7.36
C GLY A 253 -5.26 2.65 -7.55
N ALA A 254 -3.97 2.87 -7.76
CA ALA A 254 -2.97 1.81 -7.92
C ALA A 254 -1.59 2.26 -7.45
N GLY A 255 -0.79 1.31 -6.98
CA GLY A 255 0.63 1.48 -6.71
C GLY A 255 1.43 0.34 -7.35
N ALA A 256 2.57 0.66 -7.96
CA ALA A 256 3.49 -0.30 -8.55
C ALA A 256 4.94 0.00 -8.13
N LEU A 257 5.67 -1.03 -7.72
CA LEU A 257 7.12 -1.01 -7.51
C LEU A 257 7.80 -1.96 -8.50
N VAL A 258 8.93 -1.55 -9.04
CA VAL A 258 9.87 -2.46 -9.73
C VAL A 258 10.96 -2.84 -8.74
N LEU A 259 10.96 -4.11 -8.36
CA LEU A 259 11.98 -4.73 -7.51
C LEU A 259 13.01 -5.44 -8.39
N GLN A 260 14.28 -5.34 -8.04
CA GLN A 260 15.38 -5.88 -8.83
C GLN A 260 16.45 -6.51 -7.93
N ALA A 261 17.05 -7.61 -8.40
CA ALA A 261 18.21 -8.22 -7.74
C ALA A 261 19.41 -7.27 -7.79
N TRP A 262 20.15 -7.16 -6.68
CA TRP A 262 21.38 -6.36 -6.60
C TRP A 262 22.61 -7.19 -6.19
N PRO A 263 23.77 -7.02 -6.86
CA PRO A 263 23.92 -6.28 -8.12
C PRO A 263 23.13 -6.97 -9.27
N PRO A 264 22.67 -6.21 -10.27
CA PRO A 264 21.99 -6.79 -11.42
C PRO A 264 22.90 -7.71 -12.24
N SER A 265 22.31 -8.70 -12.92
CA SER A 265 23.07 -9.46 -13.91
C SER A 265 23.52 -8.53 -15.06
N PRO A 266 24.60 -8.88 -15.79
CA PRO A 266 25.01 -8.13 -16.97
C PRO A 266 23.89 -7.97 -17.99
N GLU A 267 23.12 -9.03 -18.24
CA GLU A 267 22.02 -9.03 -19.21
C GLU A 267 20.87 -8.13 -18.76
N LEU A 268 20.55 -8.13 -17.46
CA LEU A 268 19.51 -7.23 -16.91
C LEU A 268 19.98 -5.77 -16.95
N SER A 269 21.25 -5.52 -16.65
CA SER A 269 21.85 -4.18 -16.72
C SER A 269 21.86 -3.62 -18.15
N GLU A 270 22.18 -4.45 -19.14
CA GLU A 270 22.11 -4.08 -20.55
C GLU A 270 20.67 -3.81 -20.99
N TYR A 271 19.72 -4.63 -20.53
CA TYR A 271 18.30 -4.50 -20.91
C TYR A 271 17.64 -3.24 -20.33
N CYS A 272 17.83 -2.97 -19.03
CA CYS A 272 17.26 -1.80 -18.36
C CYS A 272 18.09 -0.52 -18.59
N GLY A 273 19.36 -0.66 -18.97
CA GLY A 273 20.32 0.42 -19.10
C GLY A 273 21.17 0.61 -17.85
N SER A 274 22.48 0.78 -18.04
CA SER A 274 23.49 0.84 -16.98
C SER A 274 23.33 2.01 -15.99
N SER A 275 22.43 2.96 -16.25
CA SER A 275 22.22 4.17 -15.44
C SER A 275 21.10 4.06 -14.41
N VAL A 276 20.34 2.95 -14.38
CA VAL A 276 19.23 2.77 -13.43
C VAL A 276 19.80 2.65 -12.01
N LYS A 277 19.50 3.64 -11.17
CA LYS A 277 19.96 3.69 -9.78
C LYS A 277 18.86 3.20 -8.84
N PRO A 278 19.20 2.38 -7.83
CA PRO A 278 18.28 2.08 -6.75
C PRO A 278 17.78 3.35 -6.03
N ILE A 279 16.50 3.36 -5.69
CA ILE A 279 15.81 4.42 -4.95
C ILE A 279 15.85 4.11 -3.45
N ALA A 280 15.55 2.85 -3.12
CA ALA A 280 15.53 2.32 -1.77
C ALA A 280 15.75 0.79 -1.83
N GLU A 281 15.83 0.13 -0.68
CA GLU A 281 16.00 -1.31 -0.57
C GLU A 281 14.90 -1.91 0.29
N VAL A 282 14.29 -3.01 -0.14
CA VAL A 282 13.45 -3.84 0.72
C VAL A 282 14.40 -4.78 1.45
N ILE A 283 14.50 -4.62 2.77
CA ILE A 283 15.46 -5.40 3.58
C ILE A 283 14.79 -6.48 4.42
N GLY A 284 13.47 -6.39 4.66
CA GLY A 284 12.75 -7.48 5.33
C GLY A 284 11.25 -7.47 5.08
N TYR A 285 10.63 -8.64 5.28
CA TYR A 285 9.21 -8.88 5.05
C TYR A 285 8.65 -9.88 6.07
N GLY A 286 7.62 -9.44 6.79
CA GLY A 286 6.90 -10.23 7.79
C GLY A 286 5.41 -10.34 7.50
N ARG A 287 4.84 -11.49 7.88
CA ARG A 287 3.40 -11.79 7.77
C ARG A 287 2.92 -12.50 9.02
N SER A 288 1.62 -12.41 9.26
CA SER A 288 0.92 -13.18 10.30
C SER A 288 -0.57 -13.33 9.94
N GLY A 289 -1.25 -14.21 10.67
CA GLY A 289 -2.71 -14.37 10.62
C GLY A 289 -3.33 -14.25 12.00
N ASP A 290 -4.47 -13.57 12.13
CA ASP A 290 -5.14 -13.31 13.42
C ASP A 290 -5.86 -14.54 13.97
N ALA A 291 -6.50 -15.34 13.11
CA ALA A 291 -7.34 -16.48 13.49
C ALA A 291 -8.42 -16.13 14.55
N TYR A 292 -9.01 -14.94 14.47
CA TYR A 292 -9.95 -14.41 15.46
C TYR A 292 -11.36 -14.17 14.89
N ASN A 293 -11.59 -13.02 14.24
CA ASN A 293 -12.86 -12.64 13.64
C ASN A 293 -12.62 -12.28 12.16
N LEU A 294 -13.63 -12.48 11.31
CA LEU A 294 -13.50 -12.23 9.88
C LEU A 294 -13.43 -10.72 9.52
N VAL A 295 -13.99 -9.87 10.38
CA VAL A 295 -14.11 -8.42 10.15
C VAL A 295 -13.27 -7.63 11.15
N SER A 296 -13.31 -8.03 12.42
CA SER A 296 -12.56 -7.35 13.48
C SER A 296 -11.14 -7.92 13.64
N PRO A 297 -10.12 -7.08 13.82
CA PRO A 297 -8.77 -7.55 14.15
C PRO A 297 -8.75 -8.25 15.52
N GLU A 298 -7.69 -9.03 15.75
CA GLU A 298 -7.42 -9.61 17.08
C GLU A 298 -7.27 -8.48 18.13
N PRO A 299 -8.02 -8.48 19.25
CA PRO A 299 -8.11 -7.34 20.16
C PRO A 299 -6.81 -6.90 20.82
N GLY A 300 -5.86 -7.82 21.05
CA GLY A 300 -4.54 -7.50 21.61
C GLY A 300 -3.52 -7.05 20.57
N GLY A 301 -3.87 -7.02 19.28
CA GLY A 301 -2.98 -6.63 18.20
C GLY A 301 -1.83 -7.60 17.96
N ASP A 302 -1.95 -8.87 18.37
CA ASP A 302 -0.88 -9.86 18.29
C ASP A 302 -0.49 -10.17 16.84
N GLY A 303 -1.48 -10.21 15.93
CA GLY A 303 -1.22 -10.33 14.50
C GLY A 303 -0.30 -9.23 13.97
N ALA A 304 -0.67 -7.96 14.20
CA ALA A 304 0.14 -6.80 13.82
C ALA A 304 1.54 -6.82 14.47
N TYR A 305 1.62 -7.15 15.76
CA TYR A 305 2.89 -7.29 16.48
C TYR A 305 3.79 -8.35 15.83
N ARG A 306 3.25 -9.54 15.54
CA ARG A 306 4.00 -10.64 14.92
C ARG A 306 4.44 -10.29 13.50
N SER A 307 3.61 -9.62 12.69
CA SER A 307 4.02 -9.24 11.34
C SER A 307 5.18 -8.25 11.37
N MET A 308 5.13 -7.22 12.22
CA MET A 308 6.22 -6.26 12.40
C MET A 308 7.49 -6.93 12.95
N THR A 309 7.37 -7.75 13.99
CA THR A 309 8.48 -8.51 14.58
C THR A 309 9.15 -9.41 13.55
N ASN A 310 8.36 -10.15 12.74
CA ASN A 310 8.89 -11.01 11.70
C ASN A 310 9.61 -10.21 10.61
N ALA A 311 9.09 -9.03 10.25
CA ALA A 311 9.71 -8.17 9.25
C ALA A 311 11.06 -7.61 9.72
N LEU A 312 11.15 -7.18 11.00
CA LEU A 312 12.40 -6.70 11.58
C LEU A 312 13.44 -7.81 11.76
N LYS A 313 13.01 -9.02 12.15
CA LYS A 313 13.89 -10.20 12.22
C LYS A 313 14.43 -10.59 10.85
N ASP A 314 13.57 -10.56 9.83
CA ASP A 314 13.96 -10.84 8.44
C ASP A 314 14.91 -9.78 7.87
N ALA A 315 14.82 -8.55 8.38
CA ALA A 315 15.72 -7.45 8.05
C ALA A 315 17.03 -7.45 8.85
N ASP A 316 17.26 -8.43 9.73
CA ASP A 316 18.37 -8.48 10.69
C ASP A 316 18.51 -7.17 11.51
N VAL A 317 17.38 -6.51 11.81
CA VAL A 317 17.36 -5.30 12.65
C VAL A 317 17.29 -5.72 14.11
N GLU A 318 18.44 -5.67 14.78
CA GLU A 318 18.59 -6.02 16.21
C GLU A 318 18.46 -4.82 17.16
N ASP A 319 18.53 -3.58 16.66
CA ASP A 319 18.42 -2.35 17.47
C ASP A 319 17.34 -1.44 16.89
N LEU A 320 16.25 -1.22 17.64
CA LEU A 320 15.15 -0.34 17.22
C LEU A 320 15.57 1.11 16.99
N ASN A 321 16.71 1.58 17.53
CA ASN A 321 17.24 2.91 17.20
C ASN A 321 17.68 3.04 15.74
N GLN A 322 17.68 1.95 14.97
CA GLN A 322 17.88 2.02 13.52
C GLN A 322 16.59 2.41 12.79
N VAL A 323 15.42 2.14 13.38
CA VAL A 323 14.11 2.46 12.81
C VAL A 323 13.75 3.90 13.19
N GLY A 324 13.47 4.74 12.20
CA GLY A 324 13.06 6.13 12.42
C GLY A 324 11.60 6.42 12.10
N HIS A 325 10.91 5.51 11.42
CA HIS A 325 9.55 5.74 10.93
C HIS A 325 8.72 4.45 10.85
N VAL A 326 7.45 4.52 11.25
CA VAL A 326 6.43 3.50 11.00
C VAL A 326 5.26 4.12 10.25
N ASN A 327 5.09 3.71 9.00
CA ASN A 327 3.92 4.02 8.18
C ASN A 327 2.84 2.96 8.45
N CYS A 328 1.85 3.34 9.25
CA CYS A 328 0.81 2.47 9.79
C CYS A 328 -0.35 2.25 8.83
N HIS A 329 -1.04 1.14 9.04
CA HIS A 329 -2.26 0.79 8.34
C HIS A 329 -3.44 1.72 8.71
N ALA A 330 -3.50 2.22 9.93
CA ALA A 330 -4.53 3.07 10.54
C ALA A 330 -5.58 3.63 9.58
N THR A 331 -6.76 3.02 9.62
CA THR A 331 -7.84 3.24 8.65
C THR A 331 -8.85 4.28 9.13
N SER A 332 -8.62 4.94 10.27
CA SER A 332 -9.63 5.80 10.94
C SER A 332 -10.79 4.99 11.54
N THR A 333 -10.56 3.71 11.83
CA THR A 333 -11.57 2.90 12.53
C THR A 333 -11.32 2.96 14.04
N PRO A 334 -12.37 3.01 14.88
CA PRO A 334 -12.19 3.07 16.33
C PRO A 334 -11.29 1.94 16.86
N LEU A 335 -11.67 0.68 16.61
CA LEU A 335 -10.91 -0.47 17.09
C LEU A 335 -9.55 -0.64 16.38
N GLY A 336 -9.51 -0.49 15.05
CA GLY A 336 -8.30 -0.79 14.28
C GLY A 336 -7.12 0.11 14.64
N ASP A 337 -7.36 1.41 14.75
CA ASP A 337 -6.30 2.38 15.06
C ASP A 337 -5.78 2.23 16.52
N GLU A 338 -6.66 1.87 17.47
CA GLU A 338 -6.28 1.59 18.87
C GLU A 338 -5.42 0.33 18.96
N ILE A 339 -5.83 -0.72 18.26
CA ILE A 339 -5.15 -2.02 18.24
C ILE A 339 -3.79 -1.90 17.56
N GLU A 340 -3.69 -1.19 16.43
CA GLU A 340 -2.39 -0.98 15.78
C GLU A 340 -1.45 -0.14 16.64
N LEU A 341 -1.93 0.96 17.24
CA LEU A 341 -1.08 1.78 18.11
C LEU A 341 -0.61 1.00 19.34
N THR A 342 -1.47 0.13 19.88
CA THR A 342 -1.12 -0.80 20.96
C THR A 342 -0.06 -1.82 20.52
N ALA A 343 -0.18 -2.37 19.31
CA ALA A 343 0.81 -3.30 18.76
C ALA A 343 2.17 -2.61 18.52
N VAL A 344 2.18 -1.36 18.07
CA VAL A 344 3.40 -0.54 17.91
C VAL A 344 4.04 -0.24 19.27
N SER A 345 3.25 0.16 20.26
CA SER A 345 3.68 0.37 21.65
C SER A 345 4.30 -0.90 22.26
N ARG A 346 3.63 -2.05 22.08
CA ARG A 346 4.14 -3.36 22.50
C ARG A 346 5.44 -3.72 21.78
N LEU A 347 5.54 -3.47 20.48
CA LEU A 347 6.76 -3.69 19.70
C LEU A 347 7.92 -2.89 20.29
N PHE A 348 7.75 -1.59 20.54
CA PHE A 348 8.82 -0.74 21.05
C PHE A 348 9.24 -1.02 22.49
N ALA A 349 8.37 -1.64 23.27
CA ALA A 349 8.69 -2.07 24.63
C ALA A 349 9.38 -3.44 24.70
N THR A 350 9.20 -4.30 23.69
CA THR A 350 9.60 -5.73 23.79
C THR A 350 10.56 -6.19 22.69
N TYR A 351 10.62 -5.48 21.56
CA TYR A 351 11.50 -5.82 20.46
C TYR A 351 12.84 -5.13 20.64
N ALA A 352 13.86 -5.90 21.02
CA ALA A 352 15.19 -5.44 21.37
C ALA A 352 15.24 -4.44 22.54
N ASP A 353 16.32 -4.48 23.33
CA ASP A 353 16.53 -3.52 24.41
C ASP A 353 16.85 -2.15 23.81
N ARG A 354 15.82 -1.33 23.55
CA ARG A 354 16.01 0.08 23.22
C ARG A 354 16.28 0.85 24.52
N PRO A 355 17.43 1.52 24.67
CA PRO A 355 17.70 2.35 25.84
C PRO A 355 16.60 3.39 26.00
N ARG A 356 16.05 3.53 27.22
CA ARG A 356 15.05 4.56 27.57
C ARG A 356 15.68 5.95 27.72
N ASP A 357 16.67 6.26 26.89
CA ASP A 357 17.33 7.56 26.87
C ASP A 357 16.48 8.54 26.06
N ARG A 358 15.95 9.55 26.75
CA ARG A 358 15.15 10.63 26.14
C ARG A 358 15.97 11.53 25.21
N SER A 359 17.29 11.36 25.14
CA SER A 359 18.16 12.04 24.16
C SER A 359 18.03 11.44 22.75
N LEU A 360 17.51 10.22 22.63
CA LEU A 360 17.31 9.56 21.34
C LEU A 360 16.11 10.18 20.61
N PRO A 361 16.18 10.34 19.27
CA PRO A 361 15.05 10.85 18.51
C PRO A 361 13.86 9.88 18.60
N PRO A 362 12.63 10.39 18.72
CA PRO A 362 11.44 9.56 18.70
C PRO A 362 11.25 8.92 17.30
N ILE A 363 10.62 7.76 17.28
CA ILE A 363 10.18 7.09 16.05
C ILE A 363 8.89 7.79 15.59
N ILE A 364 8.91 8.26 14.35
CA ILE A 364 7.74 8.94 13.77
C ILE A 364 6.71 7.88 13.41
N VAL A 365 5.46 8.05 13.82
CA VAL A 365 4.34 7.16 13.48
C VAL A 365 3.31 7.96 12.71
N ASN A 366 2.97 7.52 11.50
CA ASN A 366 1.93 8.18 10.71
C ASN A 366 1.11 7.20 9.89
N SER A 367 0.04 7.70 9.27
CA SER A 367 -0.61 7.06 8.14
C SER A 367 -0.99 8.10 7.09
N ILE A 368 -0.76 7.78 5.81
CA ILE A 368 -1.13 8.68 4.71
C ILE A 368 -2.62 8.57 4.32
N LYS A 369 -3.39 7.66 4.92
CA LYS A 369 -4.81 7.46 4.60
C LYS A 369 -5.69 8.66 4.90
N GLY A 370 -5.26 9.59 5.77
CA GLY A 370 -5.94 10.88 5.95
C GLY A 370 -5.96 11.73 4.67
N HIS A 371 -4.92 11.60 3.83
CA HIS A 371 -4.80 12.32 2.56
C HIS A 371 -5.54 11.61 1.43
N ILE A 372 -5.40 10.29 1.34
CA ILE A 372 -5.82 9.52 0.16
C ILE A 372 -7.04 8.63 0.38
N GLY A 373 -7.56 8.55 1.59
CA GLY A 373 -8.54 7.53 1.98
C GLY A 373 -7.92 6.13 2.00
N HIS A 374 -8.75 5.10 1.99
CA HIS A 374 -8.32 3.71 2.00
C HIS A 374 -8.53 3.07 0.62
N LEU A 375 -7.43 2.85 -0.10
CA LEU A 375 -7.43 2.26 -1.44
C LEU A 375 -7.52 0.72 -1.44
N LEU A 376 -8.03 0.13 -0.34
CA LEU A 376 -8.24 -1.31 -0.16
C LEU A 376 -7.04 -2.14 -0.66
N GLY A 377 -7.20 -2.94 -1.72
CA GLY A 377 -6.14 -3.80 -2.25
C GLY A 377 -4.90 -3.07 -2.76
N ALA A 378 -5.01 -1.79 -3.13
CA ALA A 378 -3.89 -0.96 -3.54
C ALA A 378 -3.18 -0.25 -2.38
N ALA A 379 -3.79 -0.20 -1.19
CA ALA A 379 -3.31 0.61 -0.06
C ALA A 379 -1.86 0.30 0.30
N GLY A 380 -1.55 -0.98 0.55
CA GLY A 380 -0.21 -1.39 0.93
C GLY A 380 0.87 -1.10 -0.12
N ALA A 381 0.52 -1.06 -1.42
CA ALA A 381 1.47 -0.73 -2.48
C ALA A 381 1.76 0.78 -2.53
N VAL A 382 0.73 1.63 -2.44
CA VAL A 382 0.88 3.09 -2.39
C VAL A 382 1.62 3.53 -1.12
N GLU A 383 1.34 2.86 0.00
CA GLU A 383 2.01 3.10 1.28
C GLU A 383 3.48 2.68 1.24
N SER A 384 3.82 1.59 0.55
CA SER A 384 5.21 1.18 0.33
C SER A 384 5.98 2.17 -0.54
N ILE A 385 5.33 2.76 -1.56
CA ILE A 385 5.90 3.84 -2.38
C ILE A 385 6.19 5.07 -1.53
N TYR A 386 5.22 5.49 -0.72
CA TYR A 386 5.43 6.60 0.24
C TYR A 386 6.60 6.31 1.17
N THR A 387 6.67 5.12 1.76
CA THR A 387 7.77 4.74 2.66
C THR A 387 9.13 4.74 1.94
N ALA A 388 9.21 4.25 0.70
CA ALA A 388 10.43 4.31 -0.11
C ALA A 388 10.85 5.77 -0.43
N LEU A 389 9.89 6.66 -0.71
CA LEU A 389 10.15 8.09 -0.86
C LEU A 389 10.62 8.72 0.45
N SER A 390 10.01 8.37 1.58
CA SER A 390 10.37 8.91 2.89
C SER A 390 11.80 8.60 3.28
N VAL A 391 12.25 7.34 3.08
CA VAL A 391 13.64 6.97 3.39
C VAL A 391 14.63 7.55 2.38
N SER A 392 14.27 7.66 1.10
CA SER A 392 15.18 8.18 0.07
C SER A 392 15.30 9.72 0.06
N ARG A 393 14.24 10.43 0.44
CA ARG A 393 14.18 11.90 0.46
C ARG A 393 14.36 12.50 1.85
N GLY A 394 14.38 11.67 2.88
CA GLY A 394 14.61 12.14 4.23
C GLY A 394 13.46 12.95 4.81
N GLN A 395 12.22 12.63 4.45
CA GLN A 395 11.04 13.38 4.89
C GLN A 395 9.86 12.47 5.20
N VAL A 396 9.07 12.82 6.20
CA VAL A 396 7.85 12.11 6.62
C VAL A 396 6.71 13.12 6.66
N VAL A 397 5.51 12.75 6.21
CA VAL A 397 4.33 13.62 6.29
C VAL A 397 3.60 13.48 7.62
N GLY A 398 2.96 14.55 8.08
CA GLY A 398 2.10 14.53 9.26
C GLY A 398 0.84 13.70 9.07
N ASN A 399 0.12 13.42 10.16
CA ASN A 399 -1.19 12.79 10.07
C ASN A 399 -2.26 13.84 9.73
N CYS A 400 -2.77 13.79 8.50
CA CYS A 400 -3.88 14.64 8.07
C CYS A 400 -5.12 14.39 8.96
N ASN A 401 -5.79 15.47 9.36
CA ASN A 401 -6.96 15.46 10.24
C ASN A 401 -6.76 14.91 11.67
N LEU A 402 -5.52 14.72 12.11
CA LEU A 402 -5.21 14.40 13.51
C LEU A 402 -5.18 15.69 14.34
N HIS A 403 -6.26 15.99 15.05
CA HIS A 403 -6.41 17.12 15.97
C HIS A 403 -6.18 16.69 17.42
N THR A 404 -6.70 15.53 17.80
CA THR A 404 -6.56 14.98 19.16
C THR A 404 -6.21 13.50 19.04
N PRO A 405 -4.95 13.12 19.32
CA PRO A 405 -4.51 11.73 19.25
C PRO A 405 -5.22 10.84 20.26
N ILE A 406 -5.33 9.54 19.93
CA ILE A 406 -5.65 8.48 20.89
C ILE A 406 -4.76 8.65 22.12
N SER A 407 -5.39 8.67 23.30
CA SER A 407 -4.67 8.85 24.55
C SER A 407 -3.98 7.55 24.97
N LYS A 408 -2.91 7.68 25.76
CA LYS A 408 -2.24 6.53 26.36
C LYS A 408 -3.15 5.66 27.23
N ALA A 409 -4.19 6.25 27.84
CA ALA A 409 -5.15 5.52 28.66
C ALA A 409 -5.95 4.51 27.84
N VAL A 410 -6.20 4.79 26.56
CA VAL A 410 -6.84 3.83 25.65
C VAL A 410 -5.91 2.67 25.35
N VAL A 411 -4.63 2.95 25.06
CA VAL A 411 -3.63 1.89 24.84
C VAL A 411 -3.44 1.04 26.10
N GLU A 412 -3.38 1.68 27.27
CA GLU A 412 -3.33 0.99 28.56
C GLU A 412 -4.55 0.08 28.76
N GLN A 413 -5.76 0.58 28.45
CA GLN A 413 -6.99 -0.19 28.56
C GLN A 413 -6.98 -1.43 27.66
N VAL A 414 -6.59 -1.30 26.38
CA VAL A 414 -6.48 -2.44 25.46
C VAL A 414 -5.50 -3.49 26.02
N LEU A 415 -4.37 -3.05 26.58
CA LEU A 415 -3.38 -3.95 27.18
C LEU A 415 -3.87 -4.58 28.49
N GLN A 416 -4.65 -3.88 29.31
CA GLN A 416 -5.24 -4.44 30.53
C GLN A 416 -6.29 -5.52 30.19
N GLU A 417 -7.10 -5.29 29.16
CA GLU A 417 -8.16 -6.20 28.74
C GLU A 417 -7.62 -7.42 27.99
N HIS A 418 -6.59 -7.24 27.16
CA HIS A 418 -6.15 -8.27 26.19
C HIS A 418 -4.67 -8.65 26.28
N GLY A 419 -3.83 -7.85 26.94
CA GLY A 419 -2.37 -8.01 26.94
C GLY A 419 -1.88 -9.35 27.52
N SER A 420 -2.60 -9.92 28.50
CA SER A 420 -2.25 -11.22 29.08
C SER A 420 -2.32 -12.36 28.05
N GLN A 421 -3.31 -12.34 27.16
CA GLN A 421 -3.47 -13.31 26.07
C GLN A 421 -2.41 -13.12 24.99
N SER A 422 -1.94 -11.87 24.84
CA SER A 422 -0.88 -11.50 23.92
C SER A 422 0.52 -11.60 24.54
N GLY A 423 0.71 -12.21 25.72
CA GLY A 423 2.03 -12.38 26.33
C GLY A 423 2.71 -11.08 26.77
N VAL A 424 1.93 -10.01 27.01
CA VAL A 424 2.42 -8.76 27.59
C VAL A 424 2.41 -8.90 29.11
N HIS A 425 3.60 -8.86 29.71
CA HIS A 425 3.75 -9.01 31.17
C HIS A 425 3.96 -7.67 31.90
N ASN A 426 4.42 -6.63 31.21
CA ASN A 426 4.60 -5.30 31.77
C ASN A 426 3.89 -4.23 30.91
N ILE A 427 2.65 -3.92 31.29
CA ILE A 427 1.82 -2.92 30.59
C ILE A 427 2.44 -1.52 30.66
N GLN A 428 3.04 -1.18 31.81
CA GLN A 428 3.62 0.14 32.03
C GLN A 428 4.76 0.42 31.04
N ASP A 429 5.59 -0.59 30.73
CA ASP A 429 6.67 -0.44 29.76
C ASP A 429 6.16 -0.14 28.35
N CYS A 430 5.03 -0.74 27.95
CA CYS A 430 4.38 -0.45 26.67
C CYS A 430 3.86 0.99 26.64
N VAL A 431 3.13 1.40 27.68
CA VAL A 431 2.60 2.76 27.80
C VAL A 431 3.74 3.80 27.80
N ASP A 432 4.80 3.55 28.56
CA ASP A 432 5.98 4.41 28.62
C ASP A 432 6.69 4.50 27.26
N ALA A 433 6.76 3.38 26.52
CA ALA A 433 7.33 3.37 25.18
C ALA A 433 6.53 4.28 24.23
N LEU A 434 5.20 4.24 24.28
CA LEU A 434 4.37 5.16 23.50
C LEU A 434 4.67 6.62 23.85
N GLU A 435 4.77 6.96 25.14
CA GLU A 435 5.00 8.35 25.56
C GLU A 435 6.40 8.89 25.26
N THR A 436 7.41 8.04 25.41
CA THR A 436 8.81 8.49 25.38
C THR A 436 9.50 8.23 24.05
N GLN A 437 8.98 7.30 23.24
CA GLN A 437 9.64 6.84 22.03
C GLN A 437 8.89 7.17 20.75
N VAL A 438 7.61 7.56 20.81
CA VAL A 438 6.76 7.78 19.64
C VAL A 438 6.46 9.26 19.44
N LEU A 439 6.57 9.70 18.18
CA LEU A 439 6.05 10.98 17.74
C LEU A 439 4.90 10.74 16.76
N LEU A 440 3.70 11.16 17.13
CA LEU A 440 2.51 11.22 16.26
C LEU A 440 2.34 12.66 15.76
N PRO A 441 2.93 13.06 14.62
CA PRO A 441 2.78 14.40 14.11
C PRO A 441 1.33 14.69 13.74
N THR A 442 0.81 15.81 14.23
CA THR A 442 -0.56 16.25 13.99
C THR A 442 -0.68 16.98 12.66
N HIS A 443 -1.90 17.38 12.30
CA HIS A 443 -2.16 18.22 11.13
C HIS A 443 -1.41 19.57 11.15
N GLU A 444 -0.95 20.04 12.31
CA GLU A 444 -0.13 21.27 12.45
C GLU A 444 1.34 21.06 12.04
N GLN A 445 1.77 19.80 11.93
CA GLN A 445 3.11 19.40 11.51
C GLN A 445 3.01 18.63 10.18
N PRO A 446 2.69 19.29 9.05
CA PRO A 446 2.37 18.62 7.79
C PRO A 446 3.54 17.82 7.20
N GLN A 447 4.78 18.16 7.55
CA GLN A 447 5.96 17.40 7.21
C GLN A 447 7.04 17.56 8.29
N LEU A 448 7.87 16.52 8.44
CA LEU A 448 9.03 16.50 9.33
C LEU A 448 10.24 15.94 8.58
N ALA A 449 11.43 16.34 9.02
CA ALA A 449 12.64 15.71 8.56
C ALA A 449 12.72 14.27 9.10
N PHE A 450 13.11 13.33 8.25
CA PHE A 450 13.58 12.02 8.64
C PHE A 450 15.10 12.15 8.89
N PRO A 451 15.55 12.17 10.16
CA PRO A 451 16.92 12.52 10.50
C PRO A 451 17.94 11.65 9.77
N GLU A 452 19.01 12.27 9.28
CA GLU A 452 20.17 11.54 8.80
C GLU A 452 21.04 11.08 9.96
N SER A 453 21.59 9.88 9.83
CA SER A 453 22.68 9.43 10.67
C SER A 453 23.88 9.09 9.77
N PRO A 454 25.06 9.69 9.98
CA PRO A 454 26.25 9.34 9.20
C PRO A 454 26.60 7.85 9.28
N GLN A 455 26.24 7.21 10.40
CA GLN A 455 26.58 5.82 10.69
C GLN A 455 25.44 4.83 10.38
N ARG A 456 24.23 5.29 10.07
CA ARG A 456 23.05 4.42 9.87
C ARG A 456 22.26 4.83 8.64
N ARG A 457 21.61 3.86 8.00
CA ARG A 457 20.63 4.12 6.93
C ARG A 457 19.33 4.56 7.58
N ARG A 458 18.54 5.41 6.92
CA ARG A 458 17.14 5.59 7.32
C ARG A 458 16.39 4.29 7.09
N ILE A 459 15.74 3.75 8.13
CA ILE A 459 14.94 2.52 8.05
C ILE A 459 13.51 2.83 8.52
N ALA A 460 12.55 2.36 7.73
CA ALA A 460 11.14 2.51 8.02
C ALA A 460 10.38 1.19 7.90
N LEU A 461 9.39 1.01 8.76
CA LEU A 461 8.37 -0.04 8.63
C LEU A 461 7.18 0.52 7.85
N THR A 462 6.55 -0.31 7.04
CA THR A 462 5.21 -0.04 6.49
C THR A 462 4.30 -1.22 6.74
N ASN A 463 3.10 -0.93 7.23
CA ASN A 463 2.10 -1.92 7.63
C ASN A 463 0.91 -1.90 6.68
N SER A 464 0.35 -3.08 6.40
CA SER A 464 -0.98 -3.21 5.81
C SER A 464 -1.68 -4.45 6.36
N PHE A 465 -2.87 -4.24 6.92
CA PHE A 465 -3.67 -5.27 7.58
C PHE A 465 -4.98 -5.47 6.84
N GLY A 466 -5.25 -6.71 6.43
CA GLY A 466 -6.40 -7.08 5.62
C GLY A 466 -7.54 -7.65 6.46
N PHE A 467 -8.78 -7.39 6.01
CA PHE A 467 -9.94 -8.17 6.43
C PHE A 467 -9.68 -9.68 6.35
N GLY A 468 -10.31 -10.44 7.23
CA GLY A 468 -10.01 -11.87 7.41
C GLY A 468 -8.75 -12.13 8.23
N GLY A 469 -8.13 -11.09 8.80
CA GLY A 469 -7.02 -11.20 9.74
C GLY A 469 -5.68 -11.49 9.07
N THR A 470 -5.45 -11.00 7.84
CA THR A 470 -4.18 -11.19 7.13
C THR A 470 -3.29 -9.96 7.30
N ASN A 471 -2.16 -10.09 7.98
CA ASN A 471 -1.29 -8.95 8.27
C ASN A 471 0.01 -9.02 7.46
N GLY A 472 0.54 -7.86 7.08
CA GLY A 472 1.84 -7.75 6.44
C GLY A 472 2.58 -6.49 6.86
N SER A 473 3.90 -6.63 7.00
CA SER A 473 4.82 -5.53 7.27
C SER A 473 6.06 -5.65 6.40
N LEU A 474 6.53 -4.54 5.82
CA LEU A 474 7.80 -4.46 5.11
C LEU A 474 8.77 -3.55 5.87
N VAL A 475 10.05 -3.88 5.80
CA VAL A 475 11.14 -3.00 6.23
C VAL A 475 11.85 -2.47 4.99
N ILE A 476 11.80 -1.15 4.82
CA ILE A 476 12.39 -0.44 3.69
C ILE A 476 13.49 0.47 4.21
N ALA A 477 14.65 0.43 3.58
CA ALA A 477 15.83 1.22 3.94
C ALA A 477 16.27 2.14 2.81
N GLU A 478 16.77 3.32 3.17
CA GLU A 478 17.47 4.23 2.26
C GLU A 478 18.57 3.47 1.51
N TRP A 479 18.67 3.63 0.19
CA TRP A 479 19.71 2.96 -0.57
C TRP A 479 21.11 3.49 -0.22
N LYS A 480 22.04 2.57 0.10
CA LYS A 480 23.49 2.82 0.14
C LYS A 480 24.17 1.65 -0.59
N GLU A 481 25.14 1.98 -1.45
CA GLU A 481 25.81 1.03 -2.35
C GLU A 481 26.51 -0.10 -1.59
#